data_AF-A0A2P5LNJ5-F1
#
_entry.id   AF-A0A2P5LNJ5-F1
#
_cell.length_a   1.000
_cell.length_b   1.000
_cell.length_c   1.000
_cell.angle_alpha   90.00
_cell.angle_beta   90.00
_cell.angle_gamma   90.00
#
_symmetry.space_group_name_H-M   'P 1'
#
loop_
_entity.id
_entity.type
_entity.pdbx_description
1 polymer ?
#
loop_
_entity_poly.entity_id
_entity_poly.type
_entity_poly.pdbx_seq_one_letter_code
_entity_poly.pdbx_strand_id
1 'polypeptide(L)'
;MQSTDVVVLGAGIVGVSAALHLQARGRDVALIDRVGAVGQETSFGNAGLIERSSLIPYLFPRDPAKLIKYALNLLPEARYHVSAMPAVGPWLLRYWR
;
A
#
# COMPACT_ATOMS: atom_id res chain seq x y z
N MET A 1 3.92 35.40 8.90
CA MET A 1 3.70 33.97 8.61
C MET A 1 3.06 33.90 7.24
N GLN A 2 3.63 33.17 6.27
CA GLN A 2 2.98 33.04 4.97
C GLN A 2 1.70 32.22 5.15
N SER A 3 0.58 32.71 4.61
CA SER A 3 -0.71 32.02 4.62
C SER A 3 -0.77 31.13 3.39
N THR A 4 -1.26 29.89 3.54
CA THR A 4 -1.39 28.90 2.46
C THR A 4 -2.75 28.24 2.58
N ASP A 5 -3.39 27.85 1.48
CA ASP A 5 -4.69 27.18 1.51
C ASP A 5 -4.59 25.75 2.07
N VAL A 6 -3.52 25.03 1.73
CA VAL A 6 -3.35 23.60 2.04
C VAL A 6 -1.92 23.28 2.45
N VAL A 7 -1.76 22.50 3.52
CA VAL A 7 -0.47 21.95 3.93
C VAL A 7 -0.42 20.45 3.62
N VAL A 8 0.61 20.01 2.90
CA VAL A 8 0.92 18.60 2.65
C VAL A 8 2.15 18.21 3.47
N LEU A 9 2.00 17.23 4.34
CA LEU A 9 3.08 16.72 5.18
C LEU A 9 3.70 15.47 4.57
N GLY A 10 4.99 15.54 4.24
CA GLY A 10 5.78 14.49 3.60
C GLY A 10 5.94 14.72 2.11
N ALA A 11 7.18 14.92 1.67
CA ALA A 11 7.61 15.05 0.28
C ALA A 11 8.06 13.70 -0.31
N GLY A 12 7.35 12.61 0.02
CA GLY A 12 7.41 11.36 -0.73
C GLY A 12 6.61 11.43 -2.03
N ILE A 13 6.65 10.37 -2.85
CA ILE A 13 5.96 10.32 -4.15
C ILE A 13 4.46 10.66 -4.05
N VAL A 14 3.79 10.18 -2.99
CA VAL A 14 2.37 10.46 -2.74
C VAL A 14 2.13 11.93 -2.41
N GLY A 15 2.94 12.51 -1.51
CA GLY A 15 2.78 13.90 -1.10
C GLY A 15 3.11 14.90 -2.20
N VAL A 16 4.17 14.64 -2.98
CA VAL A 16 4.51 15.44 -4.18
C VAL A 16 3.37 15.37 -5.20
N SER A 17 2.83 14.17 -5.46
CA SER A 17 1.71 13.99 -6.38
C SER A 17 0.47 14.75 -5.91
N ALA A 18 0.13 14.66 -4.62
CA ALA A 18 -1.00 15.38 -4.04
C ALA A 18 -0.81 16.90 -4.14
N ALA A 19 0.38 17.42 -3.79
CA ALA A 19 0.68 18.85 -3.86
C ALA A 19 0.57 19.39 -5.30
N LEU A 20 1.13 18.68 -6.29
CA LEU A 20 1.01 19.05 -7.70
C LEU A 20 -0.45 19.07 -8.17
N HIS A 21 -1.24 18.06 -7.78
CA HIS A 21 -2.66 18.00 -8.13
C HIS A 21 -3.50 19.09 -7.45
N LEU A 22 -3.13 19.52 -6.24
CA LEU A 22 -3.77 20.63 -5.54
C LEU A 22 -3.40 21.97 -6.18
N GLN A 23 -2.12 22.16 -6.53
CA GLN A 23 -1.65 23.34 -7.25
C GLN A 23 -2.32 23.47 -8.62
N ALA A 24 -2.46 22.37 -9.37
CA ALA A 24 -3.19 22.34 -10.64
C ALA A 24 -4.68 22.72 -10.51
N ARG A 25 -5.25 22.65 -9.30
CA ARG A 25 -6.61 23.09 -8.98
C ARG A 25 -6.65 24.51 -8.40
N GLY A 26 -5.56 25.27 -8.49
CA GLY A 26 -5.47 26.66 -8.06
C GLY A 26 -5.34 26.86 -6.55
N ARG A 27 -4.90 25.84 -5.80
CA ARG A 27 -4.62 25.98 -4.36
C ARG A 27 -3.20 26.48 -4.13
N ASP A 28 -3.03 27.34 -3.14
CA ASP A 28 -1.71 27.60 -2.57
C ASP A 28 -1.32 26.48 -1.59
N VAL A 29 -0.21 25.81 -1.86
CA VAL A 29 0.16 24.56 -1.18
C VAL A 29 1.55 24.67 -0.56
N ALA A 30 1.63 24.50 0.76
CA ALA A 30 2.90 24.24 1.43
C ALA A 30 3.16 22.74 1.53
N LEU A 31 4.21 22.27 0.86
CA LEU A 31 4.75 20.92 1.01
C LEU A 31 5.88 20.96 2.06
N ILE A 32 5.71 20.25 3.17
CA ILE A 32 6.66 20.24 4.28
C ILE A 32 7.14 18.81 4.48
N ASP A 33 8.45 18.60 4.44
CA ASP A 33 9.09 17.34 4.82
C ASP A 33 10.00 17.58 6.04
N ARG A 34 10.18 16.55 6.87
CA ARG A 34 11.12 16.60 8.00
C ARG A 34 12.57 16.45 7.52
N VAL A 35 12.77 15.76 6.40
CA VAL A 35 14.07 15.50 5.80
C VAL A 35 14.36 16.63 4.82
N GLY A 36 15.58 17.17 4.84
CA GLY A 36 15.94 18.34 4.03
C GLY A 36 15.93 18.12 2.50
N ALA A 37 15.68 16.89 2.04
CA ALA A 37 15.54 16.55 0.63
C ALA A 37 14.28 15.71 0.39
N VAL A 38 13.71 15.86 -0.81
CA VAL A 38 12.50 15.17 -1.26
C VAL A 38 12.76 13.67 -1.39
N GLY A 39 11.75 12.87 -1.01
CA GLY A 39 11.69 11.45 -1.31
C GLY A 39 12.70 10.56 -0.60
N GLN A 40 13.41 11.03 0.43
CA GLN A 40 14.56 10.31 1.01
C GLN A 40 14.24 9.03 1.79
N GLU A 41 12.97 8.75 2.09
CA GLU A 41 12.58 7.56 2.85
C GLU A 41 12.10 6.43 1.91
N THR A 42 10.88 5.90 2.10
CA THR A 42 10.33 4.80 1.28
C THR A 42 10.35 5.12 -0.21
N SER A 43 10.23 6.39 -0.58
CA SER A 43 10.28 6.82 -1.98
C SER A 43 11.69 6.73 -2.59
N PHE A 44 12.77 6.72 -1.81
CA PHE A 44 14.14 6.54 -2.32
C PHE A 44 14.47 5.05 -2.43
N GLY A 45 14.13 4.27 -1.41
CA GLY A 45 14.41 2.83 -1.33
C GLY A 45 13.42 1.93 -2.08
N ASN A 46 12.63 2.47 -3.02
CA ASN A 46 11.63 1.68 -3.75
C ASN A 46 12.27 0.93 -4.94
N ALA A 47 11.62 -0.13 -5.43
CA ALA A 47 12.13 -0.96 -6.53
C ALA A 47 12.09 -0.32 -7.93
N GLY A 48 11.53 0.89 -8.06
CA GLY A 48 11.38 1.61 -9.33
C GLY A 48 10.37 0.99 -10.29
N LEU A 49 9.54 0.06 -9.81
CA LEU A 49 8.58 -0.67 -10.63
C LEU A 49 7.25 0.07 -10.74
N ILE A 50 6.76 0.22 -11.97
CA ILE A 50 5.38 0.64 -12.22
C ILE A 50 4.50 -0.62 -12.24
N GLU A 51 4.05 -1.01 -11.05
CA GLU A 51 3.27 -2.24 -10.83
C GLU A 51 1.82 -2.06 -11.30
N ARG A 52 1.38 -2.93 -12.23
CA ARG A 52 -0.01 -2.93 -12.75
C ARG A 52 -0.88 -4.03 -12.15
N SER A 53 -0.29 -5.07 -11.56
CA SER A 53 -1.02 -6.24 -11.08
C SER A 53 -1.79 -5.98 -9.78
N SER A 54 -1.31 -5.06 -8.94
CA SER A 54 -1.90 -4.73 -7.64
C SER A 54 -3.08 -3.74 -7.69
N LEU A 55 -3.56 -3.37 -8.89
CA LEU A 55 -4.71 -2.48 -9.04
C LEU A 55 -6.03 -3.15 -8.66
N ILE A 56 -6.11 -4.47 -8.77
CA ILE A 56 -7.29 -5.24 -8.40
C ILE A 56 -7.02 -5.88 -7.04
N PRO A 57 -7.81 -5.56 -6.00
CA PRO A 57 -7.67 -6.23 -4.71
C PRO A 57 -7.89 -7.73 -4.91
N TYR A 58 -6.89 -8.52 -4.53
CA TYR A 58 -7.00 -9.98 -4.55
C TYR A 58 -8.03 -10.41 -3.51
N LEU A 59 -9.20 -10.83 -3.98
CA LEU A 59 -10.24 -11.36 -3.12
C LEU A 59 -9.80 -12.71 -2.55
N PHE A 60 -10.28 -13.03 -1.35
CA PHE A 60 -10.10 -14.35 -0.80
C PHE A 60 -10.70 -15.39 -1.77
N PRO A 61 -9.97 -16.45 -2.16
CA PRO A 61 -10.44 -17.46 -3.09
C PRO A 61 -11.69 -18.15 -2.55
N ARG A 62 -12.82 -18.12 -3.28
CA ARG A 62 -14.05 -18.80 -2.85
C ARG A 62 -14.24 -20.20 -3.43
N ASP A 63 -13.39 -20.60 -4.37
CA ASP A 63 -13.38 -21.94 -4.95
C ASP A 63 -12.85 -22.97 -3.93
N PRO A 64 -13.65 -23.97 -3.52
CA PRO A 64 -13.23 -25.02 -2.59
C PRO A 64 -11.99 -25.80 -3.06
N ALA A 65 -11.86 -26.05 -4.37
CA ALA A 65 -10.71 -26.79 -4.89
C ALA A 65 -9.42 -25.99 -4.72
N LYS A 66 -9.48 -24.68 -4.96
CA LYS A 66 -8.35 -23.76 -4.74
C LYS A 66 -8.01 -23.62 -3.27
N LEU A 67 -9.02 -23.58 -2.38
CA LEU A 67 -8.81 -23.53 -0.92
C LEU A 67 -8.11 -24.77 -0.38
N ILE A 68 -8.47 -25.96 -0.83
CA ILE A 68 -7.79 -27.19 -0.42
C ILE A 68 -6.32 -27.16 -0.88
N LYS A 69 -6.05 -26.72 -2.11
CA LYS A 69 -4.67 -26.59 -2.61
C LYS A 69 -3.86 -25.58 -1.80
N TYR A 70 -4.48 -24.47 -1.38
CA TYR A 70 -3.84 -23.53 -0.44
C TYR A 70 -3.62 -24.16 0.93
N ALA A 71 -4.63 -24.83 1.50
CA ALA A 71 -4.58 -25.52 2.80
C ALA A 71 -3.42 -26.53 2.88
N LEU A 72 -3.12 -27.18 1.74
CA LEU A 72 -2.03 -28.14 1.58
C LEU A 72 -0.71 -27.51 1.11
N ASN A 73 -0.64 -26.18 0.97
CA ASN A 73 0.55 -25.43 0.56
C ASN A 73 1.10 -25.84 -0.82
N LEU A 74 0.20 -26.14 -1.76
CA LEU A 74 0.52 -26.68 -3.09
C LEU A 74 0.59 -25.62 -4.21
N LEU A 75 0.38 -24.34 -3.89
CA LEU A 75 0.34 -23.25 -4.88
C LEU A 75 1.45 -22.24 -4.61
N PRO A 76 2.15 -21.73 -5.64
CA PRO A 76 3.20 -20.73 -5.48
C PRO A 76 2.65 -19.36 -5.03
N GLU A 77 1.35 -19.14 -5.24
CA GLU A 77 0.65 -17.90 -4.92
C GLU A 77 0.52 -17.66 -3.40
N ALA A 78 0.59 -18.71 -2.57
CA ALA A 78 0.57 -18.56 -1.12
C ALA A 78 1.47 -19.62 -0.47
N ARG A 79 2.41 -19.15 0.35
CA ARG A 79 3.29 -20.02 1.11
C ARG A 79 3.27 -19.63 2.58
N TYR A 80 2.98 -20.59 3.44
CA TYR A 80 2.89 -20.35 4.88
C TYR A 80 3.40 -21.54 5.69
N HIS A 81 3.68 -21.27 6.95
CA HIS A 81 3.99 -22.29 7.93
C HIS A 81 2.72 -22.68 8.68
N VAL A 82 2.45 -23.99 8.79
CA VAL A 82 1.28 -24.50 9.51
C VAL A 82 1.28 -24.04 10.97
N SER A 83 2.46 -23.88 11.57
CA SER A 83 2.63 -23.34 12.93
C SER A 83 2.14 -21.90 13.11
N ALA A 84 2.02 -21.12 12.03
CA ALA A 84 1.48 -19.76 12.09
C ALA A 84 -0.06 -19.72 12.09
N MET A 85 -0.73 -20.82 11.72
CA MET A 85 -2.19 -20.87 11.55
C MET A 85 -2.99 -20.54 12.83
N PRO A 86 -2.58 -20.93 14.05
CA PRO A 86 -3.28 -20.51 15.25
C PRO A 86 -3.33 -18.99 15.43
N ALA A 87 -2.29 -18.28 15.00
CA ALA A 87 -2.21 -16.82 15.12
C ALA A 87 -3.01 -16.10 14.02
N VAL A 88 -2.93 -16.56 12.76
CA VAL A 88 -3.57 -15.87 11.62
C VAL A 88 -4.96 -16.39 11.27
N GLY A 89 -5.29 -17.62 11.64
CA GLY A 89 -6.55 -18.31 11.32
C GLY A 89 -7.81 -17.53 11.72
N PRO A 90 -7.90 -16.99 12.96
CA PRO A 90 -9.07 -16.18 13.35
C PRO A 90 -9.27 -14.95 12.48
N TRP A 91 -8.19 -14.29 12.03
CA TRP A 91 -8.27 -13.15 11.12
C TRP A 91 -8.72 -13.59 9.73
N LEU A 92 -8.19 -14.70 9.21
CA LEU A 92 -8.61 -15.26 7.91
C LEU A 92 -10.10 -15.63 7.90
N LEU A 93 -10.60 -16.24 8.98
CA LEU A 93 -12.02 -16.56 9.13
C LEU A 93 -12.90 -15.31 9.20
N ARG A 94 -12.43 -14.23 9.83
CA ARG A 94 -13.12 -12.94 9.83
C ARG A 94 -13.14 -12.28 8.46
N TYR A 95 -12.08 -12.43 7.68
CA TYR A 95 -11.98 -11.92 6.31
C TYR A 95 -12.81 -12.75 5.31
N TRP A 96 -13.01 -14.04 5.60
CA TRP A 96 -13.87 -14.93 4.82
C TRP A 96 -15.36 -14.59 4.92
N ARG A 97 -15.79 -14.21 6.13
CA ARG A 97 -17.16 -13.77 6.44
C ARG A 97 -17.46 -12.42 5.79
#